data_AF-A0A966MMF3-F1
#
_entry.id   AF-A0A966MMF3-F1
#
_cell.length_a   1.000
_cell.length_b   1.000
_cell.length_c   1.000
_cell.angle_alpha   90.00
_cell.angle_beta   90.00
_cell.angle_gamma   90.00
#
_symmetry.space_group_name_H-M   'P 1'
#
loop_
_entity.id
_entity.type
_entity.pdbx_description
1 polymer ?
#
loop_
_entity_poly.entity_id
_entity_poly.type
_entity_poly.pdbx_seq_one_letter_code
_entity_poly.pdbx_strand_id
1 'polypeptide(L)'
;MTFPPSRAARRTLCFLVLCVCSWAATAQTVAKNVIVLFADGAASTQWELGRLATRELKNASFLATDVVMREGTLGLMANRPLGVLVTDSAAAATAMSIGQRTANEMIGMLPNGERPETLMKAARAAGKRIGLVTTAAVHDASPAAMSVHAR
;
A
#
# COMPACT_ATOMS: atom_id res chain seq x y z
N MET A 1 -33.02 33.04 54.38
CA MET A 1 -31.57 33.09 54.14
C MET A 1 -31.16 31.78 53.48
N THR A 2 -31.07 31.76 52.15
CA THR A 2 -30.63 30.59 51.38
C THR A 2 -29.28 30.94 50.74
N PHE A 3 -28.23 30.28 51.20
CA PHE A 3 -26.87 30.47 50.68
C PHE A 3 -26.77 29.89 49.26
N PRO A 4 -26.13 30.59 48.30
CA PRO A 4 -25.91 30.04 46.96
C PRO A 4 -24.88 28.89 47.02
N PRO A 5 -25.05 27.82 46.23
CA PRO A 5 -24.10 26.71 46.21
C PRO A 5 -22.73 27.14 45.68
N SER A 6 -21.68 26.61 46.30
CA SER A 6 -20.28 26.98 46.13
C SER A 6 -19.74 26.69 44.72
N ARG A 7 -18.85 27.56 44.23
CA ARG A 7 -18.20 27.48 42.90
C ARG A 7 -17.36 26.20 42.68
N ALA A 8 -17.18 25.37 43.70
CA ALA A 8 -16.44 24.12 43.64
C ALA A 8 -17.17 23.03 42.82
N ALA A 9 -18.50 22.96 42.91
CA ALA A 9 -19.29 21.92 42.23
C ALA A 9 -19.25 22.03 40.69
N ARG A 10 -19.04 23.24 40.15
CA ARG A 10 -18.92 23.47 38.70
C ARG A 10 -17.57 23.03 38.12
N ARG A 11 -16.51 22.96 38.93
CA ARG A 11 -15.17 22.52 38.48
C ARG A 11 -15.03 21.00 38.45
N THR A 12 -15.69 20.29 39.36
CA THR A 12 -15.67 18.82 39.42
C THR A 12 -16.47 18.18 38.28
N LEU A 13 -17.53 18.84 37.82
CA LEU A 13 -18.35 18.36 36.70
C LEU A 13 -17.60 18.41 35.35
N CYS A 14 -16.73 19.40 35.13
CA CYS A 14 -15.92 19.49 33.91
C CYS A 14 -14.79 18.45 33.84
N PHE A 15 -14.23 18.02 34.97
CA PHE A 15 -13.21 16.97 34.97
C PHE A 15 -13.79 15.57 34.69
N LEU A 16 -15.05 15.34 35.04
CA LEU A 16 -15.73 14.07 34.78
C LEU A 16 -16.16 13.90 33.31
N VAL A 17 -16.33 15.00 32.58
CA VAL A 17 -16.60 14.99 31.12
C VAL A 17 -15.33 14.70 30.30
N LEU A 18 -14.14 15.04 30.82
CA LEU A 18 -12.85 14.81 30.15
C LEU A 18 -12.35 13.35 30.20
N CYS A 19 -12.89 12.51 31.09
CA CYS A 19 -12.57 11.07 31.13
C CYS A 19 -13.48 10.20 30.23
N VAL A 20 -14.52 10.78 29.62
CA VAL A 20 -15.44 10.06 28.69
C VAL A 20 -15.10 10.37 27.23
N CYS A 21 -13.95 10.98 26.95
CA CYS A 21 -13.31 10.84 25.63
C CYS A 21 -12.77 9.42 25.50
N SER A 22 -13.73 8.51 25.40
CA SER A 22 -13.61 7.14 24.96
C SER A 22 -12.61 7.10 23.83
N TRP A 23 -11.53 6.38 24.11
CA TRP A 23 -10.68 5.77 23.13
C TRP A 23 -11.59 4.97 22.19
N ALA A 24 -12.10 5.63 21.16
CA ALA A 24 -12.72 4.96 20.03
C ALA A 24 -11.56 4.28 19.31
N ALA A 25 -11.17 3.12 19.82
CA ALA A 25 -10.36 2.18 19.09
C ALA A 25 -11.19 1.84 17.84
N THR A 26 -10.85 2.48 16.72
CA THR A 26 -11.36 2.08 15.42
C THR A 26 -11.03 0.61 15.26
N ALA A 27 -12.05 -0.24 15.26
CA ALA A 27 -11.87 -1.67 15.05
C ALA A 27 -11.23 -1.85 13.66
N GLN A 28 -9.95 -2.21 13.65
CA GLN A 28 -9.22 -2.52 12.43
C GLN A 28 -9.88 -3.77 11.82
N THR A 29 -10.68 -3.58 10.79
CA THR A 29 -11.27 -4.69 10.07
C THR A 29 -10.14 -5.45 9.37
N VAL A 30 -10.01 -6.73 9.68
CA VAL A 30 -8.98 -7.57 9.06
C VAL A 30 -9.33 -7.77 7.59
N ALA A 31 -8.44 -7.32 6.70
CA ALA A 31 -8.63 -7.46 5.26
C ALA A 31 -8.67 -8.94 4.85
N LYS A 32 -9.79 -9.38 4.28
CA LYS A 32 -9.95 -10.75 3.78
C LYS A 32 -9.18 -10.97 2.47
N ASN A 33 -9.25 -9.98 1.58
CA ASN A 33 -8.69 -9.98 0.24
C ASN A 33 -7.71 -8.82 0.09
N VAL A 34 -6.61 -9.05 -0.62
CA VAL A 34 -5.60 -8.04 -0.96
C VAL A 34 -5.42 -8.07 -2.47
N ILE A 35 -5.58 -6.93 -3.12
CA ILE A 35 -5.33 -6.75 -4.55
C ILE A 35 -4.20 -5.73 -4.67
N VAL A 36 -3.09 -6.15 -5.30
CA VAL A 36 -1.95 -5.28 -5.58
C VAL A 36 -1.99 -4.94 -7.06
N LEU A 37 -2.20 -3.66 -7.37
CA LEU A 37 -2.10 -3.13 -8.72
C LEU A 37 -0.69 -2.55 -8.90
N PHE A 38 0.11 -3.20 -9.73
CA PHE A 38 1.46 -2.77 -10.04
C PHE A 38 1.49 -2.11 -11.43
N ALA A 39 1.65 -0.79 -11.46
CA ALA A 39 1.76 -0.03 -12.70
C ALA A 39 3.24 0.20 -13.04
N ASP A 40 3.78 -0.64 -13.91
CA ASP A 40 5.19 -0.58 -14.30
C ASP A 40 5.51 0.74 -15.02
N GLY A 41 6.61 1.40 -14.62
CA GLY A 41 7.05 2.68 -15.16
C GLY A 41 6.11 3.88 -14.91
N ALA A 42 5.08 3.76 -14.06
CA ALA A 42 4.11 4.82 -13.84
C ALA A 42 4.54 5.81 -12.74
N ALA A 43 5.15 6.92 -13.15
CA ALA A 43 5.36 8.06 -12.26
C ALA A 43 4.09 8.93 -12.16
N SER A 44 4.13 9.95 -11.29
CA SER A 44 3.01 10.88 -11.09
C SER A 44 2.53 11.54 -12.40
N THR A 45 3.45 11.78 -13.33
CA THR A 45 3.15 12.31 -14.66
C THR A 45 2.25 11.40 -15.50
N GLN A 46 2.44 10.08 -15.43
CA GLN A 46 1.64 9.10 -16.16
C GLN A 46 0.22 9.00 -15.58
N TRP A 47 0.09 9.09 -14.26
CA TRP A 47 -1.21 9.11 -13.59
C TRP A 47 -2.02 10.36 -13.97
N GLU A 48 -1.37 11.52 -13.97
CA GLU A 48 -2.01 12.78 -14.36
C GLU A 48 -2.39 12.78 -15.85
N LEU A 49 -1.49 12.29 -16.72
CA LEU A 49 -1.80 12.14 -18.14
C LEU A 49 -3.01 11.22 -18.36
N GLY A 50 -3.07 10.08 -17.65
CA GLY A 50 -4.21 9.15 -17.72
C GLY A 50 -5.52 9.79 -17.26
N ARG A 51 -5.47 10.61 -16.21
CA ARG A 51 -6.61 11.38 -15.70
C ARG A 51 -7.12 12.39 -16.72
N LEU A 52 -6.22 13.22 -17.26
CA LEU A 52 -6.56 14.22 -18.27
C LEU A 52 -7.09 13.57 -19.55
N ALA A 53 -6.41 12.54 -20.06
CA ALA A 53 -6.84 11.84 -21.27
C ALA A 53 -8.23 11.19 -21.10
N THR A 54 -8.51 10.59 -19.94
CA THR A 54 -9.84 9.99 -19.68
C THR A 54 -10.93 11.06 -19.62
N ARG A 55 -10.65 12.18 -18.96
CA ARG A 55 -11.59 13.30 -18.87
C ARG A 55 -11.87 13.92 -20.24
N GLU A 56 -10.83 14.27 -21.00
CA GLU A 56 -10.99 14.99 -22.26
C GLU A 56 -11.45 14.09 -23.42
N LEU A 57 -11.01 12.83 -23.48
CA LEU A 57 -11.34 11.94 -24.60
C LEU A 57 -12.58 11.08 -24.35
N LYS A 58 -12.90 10.78 -23.09
CA LYS A 58 -14.00 9.87 -22.73
C LYS A 58 -15.10 10.53 -21.90
N ASN A 59 -14.93 11.79 -21.50
CA ASN A 59 -15.84 12.52 -20.62
C ASN A 59 -16.22 11.70 -19.36
N ALA A 60 -15.23 11.00 -18.79
CA ALA A 60 -15.39 10.09 -17.66
C ALA A 60 -14.33 10.36 -16.58
N SER A 61 -14.56 9.88 -15.36
CA SER A 61 -13.57 9.92 -14.28
C SER A 61 -12.54 8.80 -14.43
N PHE A 62 -11.30 9.08 -14.03
CA PHE A 62 -10.24 8.08 -14.02
C PHE A 62 -10.18 7.41 -12.65
N LEU A 63 -10.63 6.15 -12.58
CA LEU A 63 -10.81 5.40 -11.32
C LEU A 63 -9.59 5.48 -10.39
N ALA A 64 -8.38 5.34 -10.93
CA ALA A 64 -7.16 5.29 -10.13
C ALA A 64 -6.93 6.59 -9.34
N THR A 65 -7.01 7.75 -10.01
CA THR A 65 -6.75 9.05 -9.35
C THR A 65 -8.00 9.62 -8.69
N ASP A 66 -9.13 9.60 -9.38
CA ASP A 66 -10.32 10.36 -8.99
C ASP A 66 -11.15 9.64 -7.92
N VAL A 67 -10.94 8.34 -7.73
CA VAL A 67 -11.62 7.52 -6.72
C VAL A 67 -10.59 6.90 -5.78
N VAL A 68 -9.72 6.02 -6.25
CA VAL A 68 -8.84 5.23 -5.37
C VAL A 68 -7.86 6.10 -4.60
N MET A 69 -7.13 7.00 -5.27
CA MET A 69 -6.18 7.89 -4.60
C MET A 69 -6.87 9.00 -3.80
N ARG A 70 -8.03 9.50 -4.28
CA ARG A 70 -8.77 10.59 -3.63
C ARG A 70 -9.48 10.15 -2.35
N GLU A 71 -10.16 9.00 -2.39
CA GLU A 71 -10.95 8.47 -1.27
C GLU A 71 -10.14 7.54 -0.38
N GLY A 72 -9.04 7.00 -0.89
CA GLY A 72 -8.09 6.18 -0.14
C GLY A 72 -7.00 7.01 0.55
N THR A 73 -5.87 6.35 0.80
CA THR A 73 -4.66 6.99 1.35
C THR A 73 -3.58 7.06 0.28
N LEU A 74 -2.97 8.23 0.13
CA LEU A 74 -1.84 8.43 -0.76
C LEU A 74 -0.54 8.47 0.05
N GLY A 75 0.45 7.69 -0.38
CA GLY A 75 1.78 7.66 0.20
C GLY A 75 2.85 7.66 -0.89
N LEU A 76 4.02 8.21 -0.55
CA LEU A 76 5.20 8.18 -1.41
C LEU A 76 6.07 6.97 -1.03
N MET A 77 6.55 6.25 -2.05
CA MET A 77 7.42 5.08 -1.86
C MET A 77 8.78 5.32 -2.51
N ALA A 78 9.85 5.17 -1.72
CA ALA A 78 11.20 5.15 -2.26
C ALA A 78 11.50 3.76 -2.87
N ASN A 79 11.84 3.72 -4.15
CA ASN A 79 12.02 2.50 -4.93
C ASN A 79 13.50 2.19 -5.27
N ARG A 80 14.45 2.85 -4.62
CA ARG A 80 15.88 2.67 -4.91
C ARG A 80 16.35 1.23 -4.60
N PRO A 81 17.07 0.55 -5.52
CA PRO A 81 17.63 -0.78 -5.30
C PRO A 81 18.93 -0.72 -4.48
N LEU A 82 19.51 -1.87 -4.18
CA LEU A 82 20.83 -1.96 -3.56
C LEU A 82 21.93 -1.64 -4.60
N GLY A 83 22.92 -0.85 -4.20
CA GLY A 83 24.11 -0.54 -5.00
C GLY A 83 23.96 0.57 -6.04
N VAL A 84 22.76 0.84 -6.56
CA VAL A 84 22.53 1.86 -7.61
C VAL A 84 21.36 2.80 -7.28
N LEU A 85 21.21 3.87 -8.05
CA LEU A 85 20.15 4.87 -7.85
C LEU A 85 18.85 4.53 -8.57
N VAL A 86 18.93 3.89 -9.73
CA VAL A 86 17.79 3.61 -10.62
C VAL A 86 17.45 2.13 -10.55
N THR A 87 16.20 1.83 -10.17
CA THR A 87 15.65 0.47 -10.14
C THR A 87 15.29 -0.01 -11.53
N ASP A 88 15.42 -1.30 -11.76
CA ASP A 88 14.68 -1.99 -12.82
C ASP A 88 13.34 -2.53 -12.28
N SER A 89 12.53 -3.10 -13.16
CA SER A 89 11.24 -3.70 -12.79
C SER A 89 11.42 -4.95 -11.91
N ALA A 90 12.50 -5.72 -12.10
CA ALA A 90 12.80 -6.92 -11.33
C ALA A 90 13.02 -6.60 -9.84
N ALA A 91 13.90 -5.64 -9.53
CA ALA A 91 14.20 -5.26 -8.15
C ALA A 91 13.00 -4.60 -7.47
N ALA A 92 12.24 -3.77 -8.19
CA ALA A 92 11.05 -3.12 -7.66
C ALA A 92 9.96 -4.14 -7.29
N ALA A 93 9.64 -5.04 -8.23
CA ALA A 93 8.65 -6.08 -7.99
C ALA A 93 9.11 -7.08 -6.92
N THR A 94 10.40 -7.45 -6.92
CA THR A 94 10.97 -8.28 -5.86
C THR A 94 10.82 -7.62 -4.50
N ALA A 95 11.18 -6.33 -4.36
CA ALA A 95 11.05 -5.64 -3.09
C ALA A 95 9.60 -5.58 -2.58
N MET A 96 8.62 -5.41 -3.46
CA MET A 96 7.20 -5.49 -3.10
C MET A 96 6.74 -6.91 -2.77
N SER A 97 7.33 -7.91 -3.42
CA SER A 97 7.01 -9.32 -3.24
C SER A 97 7.54 -9.88 -1.92
N ILE A 98 8.79 -9.62 -1.57
CA ILE A 98 9.46 -10.19 -0.38
C ILE A 98 9.55 -9.22 0.81
N GLY A 99 9.18 -7.95 0.61
CA GLY A 99 9.27 -6.91 1.64
C GLY A 99 10.68 -6.43 1.97
N GLN A 100 11.67 -6.72 1.12
CA GLN A 100 13.07 -6.35 1.32
C GLN A 100 13.68 -5.80 0.04
N ARG A 101 14.49 -4.74 0.15
CA ARG A 101 15.21 -4.20 -1.01
C ARG A 101 16.23 -5.21 -1.52
N THR A 102 16.33 -5.33 -2.85
CA THR A 102 17.29 -6.19 -3.53
C THR A 102 18.09 -5.37 -4.57
N ALA A 103 19.05 -6.00 -5.25
CA ALA A 103 19.77 -5.38 -6.37
C ALA A 103 18.99 -5.56 -7.69
N ASN A 104 19.33 -4.77 -8.71
CA ASN A 104 18.79 -4.96 -10.06
C ASN A 104 19.06 -6.40 -10.57
N GLU A 105 18.23 -6.84 -11.51
CA GLU A 105 18.22 -8.19 -12.13
C GLU A 105 17.79 -9.32 -11.17
N MET A 106 17.51 -9.03 -9.90
CA MET A 106 17.07 -10.04 -8.94
C MET A 106 15.56 -10.27 -9.04
N ILE A 107 15.15 -11.53 -9.23
CA ILE A 107 13.74 -11.96 -9.27
C ILE A 107 13.44 -12.80 -8.03
N GLY A 108 12.67 -12.26 -7.10
CA GLY A 108 12.25 -12.93 -5.85
C GLY A 108 13.37 -13.19 -4.83
N MET A 109 14.62 -12.82 -5.11
CA MET A 109 15.79 -13.18 -4.31
C MET A 109 16.67 -11.99 -3.92
N LEU A 110 17.57 -12.22 -2.97
CA LEU A 110 18.58 -11.26 -2.52
C LEU A 110 19.93 -11.50 -3.22
N PRO A 111 20.82 -10.51 -3.30
CA PRO A 111 22.10 -10.64 -4.00
C PRO A 111 23.05 -11.68 -3.39
N ASN A 112 22.86 -12.01 -2.10
CA ASN A 112 23.59 -13.06 -1.39
C ASN A 112 23.10 -14.49 -1.71
N GLY A 113 22.08 -14.63 -2.57
CA GLY A 113 21.50 -15.91 -2.95
C GLY A 113 20.34 -16.37 -2.07
N GLU A 114 20.01 -15.63 -1.00
CA GLU A 114 18.85 -15.93 -0.17
C GLU A 114 17.54 -15.79 -0.97
N ARG A 115 16.58 -16.66 -0.65
CA ARG A 115 15.28 -16.74 -1.32
C ARG A 115 14.15 -16.56 -0.31
N PRO A 116 13.92 -15.31 0.16
CA PRO A 116 12.84 -15.05 1.10
C PRO A 116 11.48 -15.45 0.54
N GLU A 117 10.53 -15.68 1.44
CA GLU A 117 9.16 -16.01 1.05
C GLU A 117 8.49 -14.83 0.34
N THR A 118 7.91 -15.08 -0.84
CA THR A 118 7.14 -14.08 -1.58
C THR A 118 5.74 -13.92 -0.99
N LEU A 119 5.12 -12.76 -1.20
CA LEU A 119 3.75 -12.46 -0.78
C LEU A 119 2.76 -13.52 -1.27
N MET A 120 2.91 -14.00 -2.52
CA MET A 120 2.04 -15.05 -3.06
C MET A 120 2.24 -16.40 -2.36
N LYS A 121 3.49 -16.74 -2.01
CA LYS A 121 3.78 -17.98 -1.28
C LYS A 121 3.23 -17.91 0.15
N ALA A 122 3.41 -16.78 0.83
CA ALA A 122 2.83 -16.54 2.16
C ALA A 122 1.29 -16.60 2.12
N ALA A 123 0.66 -15.99 1.11
CA ALA A 123 -0.80 -16.04 0.94
C ALA A 123 -1.31 -17.48 0.71
N ARG A 124 -0.61 -18.25 -0.13
CA ARG A 124 -0.94 -19.66 -0.36
C ARG A 124 -0.77 -20.50 0.92
N ALA A 125 0.31 -20.29 1.67
CA ALA A 125 0.54 -20.97 2.95
C ALA A 125 -0.56 -20.64 3.97
N ALA A 126 -1.10 -19.43 3.95
CA ALA A 126 -2.24 -19.01 4.75
C ALA A 126 -3.61 -19.51 4.22
N GLY A 127 -3.64 -20.44 3.26
CA GLY A 127 -4.88 -21.00 2.71
C GLY A 127 -5.68 -20.04 1.81
N LYS A 128 -5.07 -18.93 1.38
CA LYS A 128 -5.72 -17.96 0.48
C LYS A 128 -5.56 -18.40 -0.98
N ARG A 129 -6.54 -18.03 -1.81
CA ARG A 129 -6.40 -18.14 -3.27
C ARG A 129 -5.43 -17.05 -3.74
N ILE A 130 -4.60 -17.40 -4.70
CA ILE A 130 -3.66 -16.46 -5.34
C ILE A 130 -3.97 -16.35 -6.83
N GLY A 131 -3.67 -15.20 -7.41
CA GLY A 131 -3.82 -14.94 -8.83
C GLY A 131 -2.82 -13.88 -9.29
N LEU A 132 -2.34 -14.03 -10.52
CA LEU A 132 -1.45 -13.09 -11.17
C LEU A 132 -2.05 -12.74 -12.52
N VAL A 133 -2.22 -11.45 -12.78
CA VAL A 133 -2.77 -10.93 -14.03
C VAL A 133 -1.81 -9.86 -14.54
N THR A 134 -1.43 -9.96 -15.80
CA THR A 134 -0.48 -9.04 -16.43
C THR A 134 -0.88 -8.78 -17.88
N THR A 135 -0.55 -7.59 -18.38
CA THR A 135 -0.62 -7.25 -19.81
C THR A 135 0.70 -7.58 -20.54
N ALA A 136 1.78 -7.80 -19.79
CA ALA A 136 3.06 -8.25 -20.32
C ALA A 136 3.10 -9.78 -20.46
N ALA A 137 4.25 -10.32 -20.88
CA ALA A 137 4.45 -11.77 -20.83
C ALA A 137 4.43 -12.24 -19.36
N VAL A 138 3.88 -13.43 -19.11
CA VAL A 138 3.77 -14.00 -17.74
C VAL A 138 5.16 -14.21 -17.11
N HIS A 139 6.19 -14.41 -17.93
CA HIS A 139 7.57 -14.60 -17.50
C HIS A 139 8.38 -13.29 -17.46
N ASP A 140 7.75 -12.14 -17.72
CA ASP A 140 8.42 -10.84 -17.59
C ASP A 140 8.77 -10.55 -16.11
N ALA A 141 9.71 -9.64 -15.88
CA ALA A 141 10.32 -9.41 -14.57
C ALA A 141 9.29 -9.15 -13.45
N SER A 142 8.33 -8.25 -13.71
CA SER A 142 7.30 -7.84 -12.75
C SER A 142 6.39 -8.99 -12.29
N PRO A 143 5.74 -9.76 -13.18
CA PRO A 143 4.96 -10.93 -12.77
C PRO A 143 5.83 -12.06 -12.20
N ALA A 144 7.02 -12.29 -12.75
CA ALA A 144 7.92 -13.34 -12.29
C ALA A 144 8.34 -13.13 -10.83
N ALA A 145 8.75 -11.92 -10.44
CA ALA A 145 9.23 -11.61 -9.10
C ALA A 145 8.19 -11.86 -7.98
N MET A 146 6.90 -11.92 -8.32
CA MET A 146 5.83 -12.22 -7.37
C MET A 146 5.73 -13.72 -7.04
N SER A 147 6.25 -14.60 -7.90
CA SER A 147 5.96 -16.04 -7.85
C SER A 147 7.17 -16.97 -7.98
N VAL A 148 8.29 -16.50 -8.53
CA VAL A 148 9.49 -17.31 -8.76
C VAL A 148 10.75 -16.67 -8.18
N HIS A 149 11.80 -17.49 -8.05
CA HIS A 149 13.15 -17.09 -7.66
C HIS A 149 14.11 -17.31 -8.83
N ALA A 150 14.67 -16.24 -9.39
CA ALA A 150 15.59 -16.29 -10.52
C ALA A 150 16.56 -15.09 -10.54
N ARG A 151 17.55 -15.17 -11.42
CA ARG A 151 18.48 -14.09 -11.76
C ARG A 151 18.64 -14.07 -13.27
#